data_AF-A0A7W0Y5W3-F1
#
_entry.id   AF-A0A7W0Y5W3-F1
#
_cell.length_a   1.000
_cell.length_b   1.000
_cell.length_c   1.000
_cell.angle_alpha   90.00
_cell.angle_beta   90.00
_cell.angle_gamma   90.00
#
_symmetry.space_group_name_H-M   'P 1'
#
loop_
_entity.id
_entity.type
_entity.pdbx_description
1 polymer ?
#
loop_
_entity_poly.entity_id
_entity_poly.type
_entity_poly.pdbx_seq_one_letter_code
_entity_poly.pdbx_strand_id
1 'polypeptide(L)'
;MFPVWLAGTDATPLALHVVATADVDSNVRVALLGPLVDGKRMVLGAGGYSAARAAIDLLARTTEAGEHLVVVGSFELATETSFTVATYCDGC
;
A
#
# COMPACT_ATOMS: atom_id res chain seq x y z
N MET A 1 9.02 -0.77 -4.43
CA MET A 1 7.72 -0.26 -4.94
C MET A 1 7.11 -1.37 -5.76
N PHE A 2 5.83 -1.65 -5.56
CA PHE A 2 5.15 -2.79 -6.18
C PHE A 2 3.93 -2.27 -6.95
N PRO A 3 3.91 -2.39 -8.29
CA PRO A 3 2.75 -1.98 -9.09
C PRO A 3 1.64 -3.02 -8.97
N VAL A 4 0.40 -2.54 -8.85
CA VAL A 4 -0.81 -3.36 -8.85
C VAL A 4 -1.79 -2.74 -9.84
N TRP A 5 -2.24 -3.52 -10.82
CA TRP A 5 -3.23 -3.06 -11.79
C TRP A 5 -4.63 -3.45 -11.33
N LEU A 6 -5.47 -2.44 -11.09
CA LEU A 6 -6.86 -2.60 -10.66
C LEU A 6 -7.77 -1.80 -11.57
N ALA A 7 -9.00 -2.28 -11.73
CA ALA A 7 -10.03 -1.62 -12.51
C ALA A 7 -11.38 -1.72 -11.78
N GLY A 8 -11.63 -0.76 -10.89
CA GLY A 8 -12.94 -0.57 -10.27
C GLY A 8 -13.88 0.27 -11.14
N THR A 9 -15.13 0.39 -10.71
CA THR A 9 -16.08 1.39 -11.22
C THR A 9 -16.92 1.92 -10.07
N ASP A 10 -17.60 3.05 -10.22
CA ASP A 10 -18.52 3.56 -9.20
C ASP A 10 -19.66 2.58 -8.87
N ALA A 11 -20.05 1.73 -9.81
CA ALA A 11 -21.06 0.68 -9.60
C ALA A 11 -20.48 -0.56 -8.90
N THR A 12 -19.17 -0.80 -9.02
CA THR A 12 -18.46 -1.96 -8.49
C THR A 12 -17.07 -1.53 -7.97
N PRO A 13 -17.00 -0.87 -6.80
CA PRO A 13 -15.73 -0.49 -6.19
C PRO A 13 -14.94 -1.73 -5.77
N LEU A 14 -13.62 -1.70 -5.96
CA LEU A 14 -12.74 -2.77 -5.52
C LEU A 14 -12.17 -2.47 -4.15
N ALA A 15 -11.97 -3.51 -3.35
CA ALA A 15 -11.31 -3.43 -2.06
C ALA A 15 -9.94 -4.12 -2.15
N LEU A 16 -8.86 -3.35 -1.99
CA LEU A 16 -7.49 -3.85 -1.95
C LEU A 16 -7.01 -3.88 -0.50
N HIS A 17 -6.62 -5.07 -0.06
CA HIS A 17 -5.86 -5.29 1.16
C HIS A 17 -4.37 -5.32 0.83
N VAL A 18 -3.59 -4.56 1.59
CA VAL A 18 -2.13 -4.55 1.52
C VAL A 18 -1.60 -4.88 2.90
N VAL A 19 -0.95 -6.03 3.01
CA VAL A 19 -0.27 -6.45 4.23
C VAL A 19 1.22 -6.35 4.01
N ALA A 20 1.91 -5.60 4.87
CA ALA A 20 3.36 -5.58 4.91
C ALA A 20 3.86 -5.92 6.31
N THR A 21 4.83 -6.82 6.36
CA THR A 21 5.45 -7.28 7.60
C THR A 21 6.97 -7.14 7.47
N ALA A 22 7.56 -6.40 8.39
CA ALA A 22 9.01 -6.30 8.54
C ALA A 22 9.59 -7.61 9.08
N ASP A 23 10.82 -7.92 8.70
CA ASP A 23 11.58 -8.97 9.36
C ASP A 23 11.95 -8.57 10.81
N VAL A 24 12.47 -9.54 11.59
CA VAL A 24 12.68 -9.45 13.03
C VAL A 24 13.33 -8.13 13.47
N ASP A 25 12.81 -7.54 14.54
CA ASP A 25 13.28 -6.30 15.19
C ASP A 25 13.28 -5.04 14.29
N SER A 26 12.56 -5.05 13.17
CA SER A 26 12.43 -3.90 12.28
C SER A 26 11.00 -3.37 12.22
N ASN A 27 10.85 -2.13 11.75
CA ASN A 27 9.55 -1.49 11.55
C ASN A 27 9.44 -0.99 10.11
N VAL A 28 8.22 -1.01 9.57
CA VAL A 28 7.92 -0.56 8.22
C VAL A 28 6.92 0.57 8.20
N ARG A 29 6.94 1.31 7.11
CA ARG A 29 5.90 2.23 6.68
C ARG A 29 5.41 1.83 5.30
N VAL A 30 4.12 1.96 5.08
CA VAL A 30 3.46 1.57 3.84
C VAL A 30 2.55 2.70 3.41
N ALA A 31 2.57 3.03 2.12
CA ALA A 31 1.57 3.85 1.48
C ALA A 31 1.03 3.12 0.25
N LEU A 32 -0.28 3.12 0.10
CA LEU A 32 -0.97 2.73 -1.12
C LEU A 32 -1.35 4.00 -1.88
N LEU A 33 -0.90 4.08 -3.12
CA LEU A 33 -1.11 5.20 -4.01
C LEU A 33 -2.05 4.79 -5.14
N GLY A 34 -2.97 5.69 -5.48
CA GLY A 34 -3.84 5.55 -6.64
C GLY A 34 -3.09 5.73 -7.97
N PRO A 35 -3.84 5.69 -9.10
CA PRO A 35 -3.32 5.95 -10.43
C PRO A 35 -2.66 7.33 -10.53
N LEU A 36 -1.73 7.47 -11.49
CA LEU A 36 -1.13 8.75 -11.82
C LEU A 36 -2.15 9.61 -12.58
N VAL A 37 -2.55 10.73 -11.98
CA VAL A 37 -3.45 11.72 -12.57
C VAL A 37 -2.77 13.08 -12.47
N ASP A 38 -2.60 13.76 -13.61
CA ASP A 38 -1.96 15.10 -13.68
C ASP A 38 -0.60 15.19 -12.96
N GLY A 39 0.22 14.14 -13.12
CA GLY A 39 1.55 14.06 -12.52
C GLY A 39 1.55 13.82 -11.00
N LYS A 40 0.40 13.53 -10.40
CA LYS A 40 0.24 13.27 -8.96
C LYS A 40 -0.44 11.93 -8.73
N ARG A 41 -0.18 11.36 -7.55
CA ARG A 41 -0.89 10.17 -7.07
C ARG A 41 -1.54 10.49 -5.74
N MET A 42 -2.81 10.16 -5.61
CA MET A 42 -3.53 10.28 -4.35
C MET A 42 -3.10 9.16 -3.40
N VAL A 43 -2.93 9.47 -2.12
CA VAL A 43 -2.70 8.45 -1.09
C VAL A 43 -4.06 7.88 -0.70
N LEU A 44 -4.28 6.60 -1.01
CA LEU A 44 -5.52 5.90 -0.69
C LEU A 44 -5.50 5.33 0.73
N GLY A 45 -4.30 5.01 1.23
CA GLY A 45 -4.09 4.54 2.60
C GLY A 45 -2.62 4.57 2.97
N ALA A 46 -2.32 4.76 4.25
CA ALA A 46 -0.96 4.74 4.76
C ALA A 46 -0.90 4.24 6.20
N GLY A 47 0.20 3.58 6.55
CA GLY A 47 0.49 3.06 7.88
C GLY A 47 1.97 3.18 8.21
N GLY A 48 2.30 3.20 9.51
CA GLY A 48 3.70 3.27 9.96
C GLY A 48 4.38 4.62 9.75
N TYR A 49 3.65 5.71 9.48
CA TYR A 49 4.27 7.05 9.38
C TYR A 49 4.27 7.80 10.73
N SER A 50 3.26 7.58 11.58
CA SER A 50 3.12 8.25 12.87
C SER A 50 3.64 7.45 14.06
N ALA A 51 3.77 6.14 13.91
CA ALA A 51 4.24 5.23 14.94
C ALA A 51 4.90 4.01 14.30
N ALA A 52 5.98 3.53 14.92
CA ALA A 52 6.70 2.34 14.50
C ALA A 52 5.80 1.09 14.55
N ARG A 53 5.82 0.29 13.49
CA ARG A 53 5.05 -0.96 13.38
C ARG A 53 5.83 -2.01 12.62
N ALA A 54 5.93 -3.21 13.19
CA ALA A 54 6.48 -4.38 12.51
C ALA A 54 5.51 -4.96 11.47
N ALA A 55 4.20 -4.73 11.61
CA ALA A 55 3.19 -5.18 10.65
C ALA A 55 2.14 -4.10 10.39
N ILE A 56 1.75 -3.96 9.12
CA ILE A 56 0.73 -3.03 8.65
C ILE A 56 -0.26 -3.80 7.78
N ASP A 57 -1.55 -3.64 8.06
CA ASP A 57 -2.66 -4.06 7.23
C ASP A 57 -3.43 -2.80 6.81
N LEU A 58 -3.46 -2.53 5.50
CA LEU A 58 -4.20 -1.43 4.90
C LEU A 58 -5.33 -1.98 4.05
N LEU A 59 -6.53 -1.46 4.28
CA LEU A 59 -7.66 -1.64 3.38
C LEU A 59 -7.94 -0.32 2.68
N ALA A 60 -7.93 -0.32 1.36
CA ALA A 60 -8.40 0.81 0.56
C ALA A 60 -9.47 0.36 -0.43
N ARG A 61 -10.43 1.26 -0.66
CA ARG A 61 -11.43 1.10 -1.72
C ARG A 61 -11.09 2.05 -2.86
N THR A 62 -11.17 1.56 -4.09
CA THR A 62 -10.88 2.34 -5.29
C THR A 62 -11.94 2.08 -6.36
N THR A 63 -12.37 3.14 -7.02
CA THR A 63 -13.18 3.06 -8.24
C THR A 63 -12.37 3.48 -9.46
N GLU A 64 -11.18 4.07 -9.27
CA GLU A 64 -10.31 4.51 -10.33
C GLU A 64 -9.56 3.32 -10.93
N ALA A 65 -9.71 3.12 -12.25
CA ALA A 65 -8.92 2.13 -12.97
C ALA A 65 -7.50 2.66 -13.24
N GLY A 66 -6.50 1.78 -13.12
CA GLY A 66 -5.12 2.07 -13.48
C GLY A 66 -4.09 1.41 -12.60
N GLU A 67 -2.83 1.81 -12.81
CA GLU A 67 -1.70 1.34 -12.00
C GLU A 67 -1.71 2.01 -10.63
N HIS A 68 -1.93 1.22 -9.60
CA HIS A 68 -1.75 1.59 -8.21
C HIS A 68 -0.35 1.20 -7.75
N LEU A 69 0.20 1.92 -6.77
CA LEU A 69 1.54 1.63 -6.25
C LEU A 69 1.49 1.36 -4.76
N VAL A 70 2.06 0.24 -4.35
CA VAL A 70 2.41 -0.01 -2.96
C VAL A 70 3.85 0.43 -2.73
N VAL A 71 4.04 1.42 -1.86
CA VAL A 71 5.33 1.91 -1.42
C VAL A 71 5.58 1.40 -0.02
N VAL A 72 6.62 0.60 0.15
CA VAL A 72 7.08 0.09 1.45
C VAL A 72 8.48 0.61 1.69
N GLY A 73 8.77 1.02 2.92
CA GLY A 73 10.11 1.34 3.37
C GLY A 73 10.27 1.11 4.86
N SER A 74 11.52 1.16 5.33
CA SER A 74 11.81 1.18 6.76
C SER A 74 11.16 2.39 7.44
N PHE A 75 10.71 2.21 8.68
CA PHE A 75 10.31 3.30 9.55
C PHE A 75 11.52 4.19 9.85
N GLU A 76 12.63 3.59 10.27
CA GLU A 76 13.89 4.26 10.53
C GLU A 76 14.64 4.50 9.21
N LEU A 77 14.71 5.77 8.80
CA LEU A 77 15.31 6.19 7.51
C LEU A 77 16.77 5.77 7.30
N ALA A 78 17.49 5.46 8.39
CA ALA A 78 18.92 5.15 8.37
C ALA A 78 19.20 3.63 8.33
N THR A 79 18.19 2.78 8.49
CA THR A 79 18.37 1.33 8.55
C THR A 79 17.85 0.64 7.30
N GLU A 80 18.60 -0.34 6.83
CA GLU A 80 18.09 -1.31 5.86
C GLU A 80 17.13 -2.25 6.57
N THR A 81 16.04 -2.63 5.89
CA THR A 81 15.01 -3.52 6.43
C THR A 81 14.48 -4.39 5.33
N SER A 82 14.47 -5.69 5.58
CA SER A 82 13.77 -6.68 4.76
C SER A 82 12.31 -6.75 5.18
N PHE A 83 11.42 -7.01 4.22
CA PHE A 83 9.99 -7.09 4.48
C PHE A 83 9.33 -8.03 3.47
N THR A 84 8.20 -8.61 3.90
CA THR A 84 7.28 -9.32 3.02
C THR A 84 6.08 -8.41 2.75
N VAL A 85 5.63 -8.39 1.49
CA VAL A 85 4.40 -7.70 1.09
C VAL A 85 3.45 -8.69 0.43
N ALA A 86 2.19 -8.65 0.82
CA ALA A 86 1.11 -9.41 0.22
C ALA A 86 -0.05 -8.48 -0.10
N THR A 87 -0.70 -8.73 -1.23
CA THR A 87 -1.87 -7.96 -1.69
C THR A 87 -3.01 -8.91 -1.98
N TYR A 88 -4.19 -8.60 -1.43
CA TYR A 88 -5.42 -9.37 -1.65
C TYR A 88 -6.51 -8.45 -2.16
N CYS A 89 -7.34 -8.95 -3.06
CA CYS A 89 -8.36 -8.18 -3.73
C CYS A 89 -9.68 -8.90 -3.54
N ASP A 90 -10.62 -8.28 -2.84
CA ASP A 90 -11.94 -8.87 -2.60
C ASP A 90 -12.85 -8.58 -3.79
N GLY A 91 -13.34 -9.64 -4.44
CA GLY A 91 -14.22 -9.51 -5.61
C GLY A 91 -13.47 -9.30 -6.94
N CYS A 92 -12.20 -9.71 -6.96
CA CYS A 92 -11.31 -9.75 -8.10
C CYS A 92 -10.98 -11.24 -8.37
#